data_AF-A0A8T8HXL0-F1
#
_entry.id   AF-A0A8T8HXL0-F1
#
_cell.length_a   1.000
_cell.length_b   1.000
_cell.length_c   1.000
_cell.angle_alpha   90.00
_cell.angle_beta   90.00
_cell.angle_gamma   90.00
#
_symmetry.space_group_name_H-M   'P 1'
#
loop_
_entity.id
_entity.type
_entity.pdbx_description
1 polymer ?
#
loop_
_entity_poly.entity_id
_entity_poly.type
_entity_poly.pdbx_seq_one_letter_code
_entity_poly.pdbx_strand_id
1 'polypeptide(L)'
;MRVLRDTTRPGTSAFAYLTDEARARRAARDNADFEQTALTDGGSTADLEYTHRTTTGSTWFRTRVWALSRGSAIYTVTFSLFAGDAQALREQWDAAQPLLARIRDSFHFSP
;
A
#
# COMPACT_ATOMS: atom_id res chain seq x y z
N MET A 1 5.97 -4.94 7.68
CA MET A 1 4.81 -4.06 7.92
C MET A 1 5.32 -2.72 8.42
N ARG A 2 4.70 -1.62 8.01
CA ARG A 2 5.00 -0.27 8.49
C ARG A 2 3.71 0.46 8.81
N VAL A 3 3.69 1.21 9.90
CA VAL A 3 2.62 2.17 10.25
C VAL A 3 3.23 3.57 10.22
N LEU A 4 2.54 4.54 9.62
CA LEU A 4 2.99 5.92 9.55
C LEU A 4 1.83 6.88 9.83
N ARG A 5 2.14 8.00 10.48
CA ARG A 5 1.28 9.17 10.62
C ARG A 5 1.91 10.31 9.83
N ASP A 6 1.19 10.84 8.85
CA ASP A 6 1.57 12.00 8.05
C ASP A 6 0.68 13.20 8.42
N THR A 7 1.30 14.27 8.89
CA THR A 7 0.63 15.56 9.23
C THR A 7 1.01 16.68 8.27
N THR A 8 1.78 16.39 7.22
CA THR A 8 2.31 17.38 6.26
C THR A 8 1.28 17.76 5.19
N ARG A 9 0.21 16.95 5.06
CA ARG A 9 -0.86 17.10 4.08
C ARG A 9 -2.22 17.25 4.79
N PRO A 10 -2.45 18.34 5.53
CA PRO A 10 -3.70 18.53 6.25
C PRO A 10 -4.88 18.68 5.27
N GLY A 11 -6.01 18.05 5.59
CA GLY A 11 -7.24 18.11 4.80
C GLY A 11 -7.25 17.25 3.53
N THR A 12 -6.16 16.53 3.23
CA THR A 12 -6.14 15.56 2.13
C THR A 12 -7.00 14.34 2.48
N SER A 13 -7.82 13.88 1.53
CA SER A 13 -8.57 12.63 1.68
C SER A 13 -7.63 11.42 1.56
N ALA A 14 -7.98 10.29 2.20
CA ALA A 14 -7.20 9.07 2.10
C ALA A 14 -7.04 8.61 0.63
N PHE A 15 -8.09 8.76 -0.18
CA PHE A 15 -8.08 8.40 -1.60
C PHE A 15 -7.14 9.29 -2.42
N ALA A 16 -7.19 10.62 -2.23
CA ALA A 16 -6.28 11.54 -2.92
C ALA A 16 -4.82 11.26 -2.52
N TYR A 17 -4.58 11.02 -1.23
CA TYR A 17 -3.26 10.65 -0.72
C TYR A 17 -2.69 9.40 -1.42
N LEU A 18 -3.49 8.33 -1.53
CA LEU A 18 -3.04 7.09 -2.17
C LEU A 18 -2.95 7.19 -3.70
N THR A 19 -3.74 8.07 -4.32
CA THR A 19 -3.61 8.37 -5.75
C THR A 19 -2.24 9.01 -6.04
N ASP A 20 -1.83 9.96 -5.20
CA ASP A 20 -0.50 10.58 -5.31
C ASP A 20 0.63 9.60 -5.00
N GLU A 21 0.46 8.74 -3.99
CA GLU A 21 1.41 7.66 -3.69
C GLU A 21 1.58 6.73 -4.90
N ALA A 22 0.50 6.26 -5.51
CA ALA A 22 0.55 5.40 -6.69
C ALA A 22 1.27 6.08 -7.87
N ARG A 23 0.99 7.37 -8.09
CA ARG A 23 1.69 8.18 -9.11
C ARG A 23 3.19 8.28 -8.82
N ALA A 24 3.57 8.55 -7.58
CA ALA A 24 4.97 8.65 -7.17
C ALA A 24 5.70 7.30 -7.34
N ARG A 25 5.07 6.19 -6.98
CA ARG A 25 5.64 4.84 -7.15
C ARG A 25 5.79 4.44 -8.61
N ARG A 26 4.85 4.82 -9.48
CA ARG A 26 4.97 4.62 -10.93
C ARG A 26 6.13 5.40 -11.53
N ALA A 27 6.38 6.62 -11.04
CA ALA A 27 7.43 7.50 -11.57
C ALA A 27 8.83 7.24 -10.96
N ALA A 28 8.92 6.41 -9.93
CA ALA A 28 10.18 6.14 -9.24
C ALA A 28 11.16 5.39 -10.15
N ARG A 29 12.39 5.92 -10.27
CA ARG A 29 13.44 5.36 -11.15
C ARG A 29 13.90 3.96 -10.76
N ASP A 30 13.71 3.59 -9.49
CA ASP A 30 14.11 2.27 -8.98
C ASP A 30 13.04 1.20 -9.22
N ASN A 31 11.86 1.60 -9.75
CA ASN A 31 10.76 0.70 -10.04
C ASN A 31 10.67 0.43 -11.55
N ALA A 32 10.81 -0.83 -11.93
CA ALA A 32 10.41 -1.38 -13.22
C ALA A 32 9.06 -2.08 -13.09
N ASP A 33 8.37 -2.25 -14.22
CA ASP A 33 7.19 -3.13 -14.33
C ASP A 33 6.12 -2.80 -13.27
N PHE A 34 5.94 -1.52 -12.96
CA PHE A 34 4.94 -1.07 -11.99
C PHE A 34 3.53 -1.33 -12.52
N GLU A 35 2.73 -2.04 -11.74
CA GLU A 35 1.33 -2.31 -12.04
C GLU A 35 0.49 -1.99 -10.81
N GLN A 36 -0.51 -1.12 -10.98
CA GLN A 36 -1.50 -0.86 -9.93
C GLN A 36 -2.62 -1.89 -10.07
N THR A 37 -2.72 -2.80 -9.11
CA THR A 37 -3.71 -3.87 -9.09
C THR A 37 -5.06 -3.40 -8.55
N ALA A 38 -5.06 -2.51 -7.56
CA ALA A 38 -6.28 -1.95 -6.99
C ALA A 38 -6.07 -0.55 -6.43
N LEU A 39 -7.10 0.29 -6.52
CA LEU A 39 -7.23 1.53 -5.76
C LEU A 39 -8.72 1.73 -5.46
N THR A 40 -9.09 1.68 -4.18
CA THR A 40 -10.49 1.72 -3.75
C THR A 40 -10.72 2.83 -2.74
N ASP A 41 -11.82 3.57 -2.93
CA ASP A 41 -12.27 4.61 -2.01
C ASP A 41 -13.29 4.04 -1.02
N GLY A 42 -13.08 4.32 0.26
CA GLY A 42 -13.99 4.02 1.37
C GLY A 42 -14.44 5.29 2.12
N GLY A 43 -14.33 6.46 1.49
CA GLY A 43 -14.68 7.77 2.05
C GLY A 43 -13.59 8.31 2.98
N SER A 44 -13.59 7.85 4.23
CA SER A 44 -12.53 8.22 5.19
C SER A 44 -11.28 7.37 5.06
N THR A 45 -11.41 6.17 4.49
CA THR A 45 -10.32 5.25 4.21
C THR A 45 -10.11 5.07 2.71
N ALA A 46 -8.92 4.64 2.32
CA ALA A 46 -8.65 4.15 0.98
C ALA A 46 -7.67 2.97 1.02
N ASP A 47 -7.66 2.15 -0.02
CA ASP A 47 -6.78 1.00 -0.15
C ASP A 47 -6.13 1.00 -1.53
N LEU A 48 -4.81 0.87 -1.57
CA LEU A 48 -3.99 0.81 -2.78
C LEU A 48 -3.23 -0.51 -2.77
N GLU A 49 -3.28 -1.25 -3.87
CA GLU A 49 -2.46 -2.43 -4.09
C GLU A 49 -1.72 -2.32 -5.42
N TYR A 50 -0.43 -2.64 -5.41
CA TYR A 50 0.41 -2.61 -6.60
C TYR A 50 1.55 -3.62 -6.53
N THR A 51 2.06 -3.97 -7.70
CA THR A 51 3.30 -4.72 -7.88
C THR A 51 4.35 -3.86 -8.57
N HIS A 52 5.61 -4.17 -8.32
CA HIS A 52 6.74 -3.64 -9.10
C HIS A 52 7.93 -4.59 -8.99
N ARG A 53 8.89 -4.43 -9.89
CA ARG A 53 10.21 -5.06 -9.82
C ARG A 53 11.27 -3.98 -9.60
N THR A 54 12.33 -4.29 -8.88
CA THR A 54 13.48 -3.36 -8.78
C THR A 54 14.22 -3.27 -10.12
N THR A 55 14.61 -2.08 -10.57
CA THR A 55 15.40 -1.92 -11.81
C THR A 55 16.78 -2.57 -11.72
N THR A 56 17.39 -2.59 -10.54
CA THR A 56 18.74 -3.12 -10.28
C THR A 56 18.77 -4.62 -9.98
N GLY A 57 17.63 -5.32 -10.05
CA GLY A 57 17.55 -6.74 -9.72
C GLY A 57 16.33 -7.46 -10.29
N SER A 58 16.15 -8.71 -9.85
CA SER A 58 15.02 -9.56 -10.23
C SER A 58 13.98 -9.71 -9.12
N THR A 59 14.07 -8.90 -8.05
CA THR A 59 13.13 -9.00 -6.93
C THR A 59 11.82 -8.31 -7.30
N TRP A 60 10.74 -9.08 -7.22
CA TRP A 60 9.37 -8.62 -7.32
C TRP A 60 8.84 -8.26 -5.95
N PHE A 61 8.05 -7.20 -5.90
CA PHE A 61 7.37 -6.72 -4.71
C PHE A 61 5.89 -6.60 -4.98
N ARG A 62 5.07 -7.04 -4.03
CA ARG A 62 3.64 -6.72 -3.96
C ARG A 62 3.38 -5.95 -2.69
N THR A 63 2.79 -4.78 -2.83
CA THR A 63 2.54 -3.85 -1.73
C THR A 63 1.08 -3.49 -1.65
N ARG A 64 0.53 -3.51 -0.44
CA ARG A 64 -0.78 -2.97 -0.11
C ARG A 64 -0.63 -1.86 0.92
N VAL A 65 -1.21 -0.71 0.63
CA VAL A 65 -1.24 0.46 1.49
C VAL A 65 -2.69 0.76 1.82
N TRP A 66 -3.04 0.64 3.09
CA TRP A 66 -4.29 1.15 3.61
C TRP A 66 -4.06 2.54 4.20
N ALA A 67 -4.91 3.50 3.87
CA ALA A 67 -4.87 4.85 4.41
C ALA A 67 -6.18 5.19 5.12
N LEU A 68 -6.09 5.96 6.20
CA LEU A 68 -7.21 6.60 6.89
C LEU A 68 -6.92 8.10 7.04
N SER A 69 -7.89 8.94 6.70
CA SER A 69 -7.89 10.36 7.03
C SER A 69 -8.62 10.58 8.36
N ARG A 70 -7.96 11.19 9.34
CA ARG A 70 -8.55 11.57 10.63
C ARG A 70 -8.03 12.93 11.08
N GLY A 71 -8.92 13.91 11.11
CA GLY A 71 -8.58 15.30 11.43
C GLY A 71 -7.62 15.89 10.39
N SER A 72 -6.47 16.38 10.84
CA SER A 72 -5.41 16.94 9.97
C SER A 72 -4.31 15.92 9.59
N ALA A 73 -4.51 14.64 9.89
CA ALA A 73 -3.51 13.60 9.68
C ALA A 73 -4.02 12.46 8.78
N ILE A 74 -3.10 11.91 7.98
CA ILE A 74 -3.26 10.62 7.32
C ILE A 74 -2.50 9.56 8.12
N TYR A 75 -3.15 8.44 8.39
CA TYR A 75 -2.51 7.25 8.92
C TYR A 75 -2.41 6.23 7.81
N THR A 76 -1.25 5.62 7.62
CA THR A 76 -1.07 4.53 6.65
C THR A 76 -0.55 3.27 7.32
N VAL A 77 -1.04 2.14 6.83
CA VAL A 77 -0.50 0.81 7.12
C VAL A 77 -0.05 0.19 5.81
N THR A 78 1.23 -0.15 5.72
CA THR A 78 1.85 -0.71 4.53
C THR A 78 2.29 -2.15 4.80
N PHE A 79 1.85 -3.05 3.91
CA PHE A 79 2.31 -4.42 3.82
C PHE A 79 3.02 -4.61 2.51
N SER A 80 4.20 -5.22 2.56
CA SER A 80 4.96 -5.57 1.37
C SER A 80 5.49 -6.99 1.54
N LEU A 81 5.30 -7.81 0.52
CA LEU A 81 6.01 -9.08 0.34
C LEU A 81 6.90 -8.97 -0.88
N PHE A 82 7.95 -9.79 -0.90
CA PHE A 82 8.89 -9.83 -2.00
C PHE A 82 9.31 -11.26 -2.29
N ALA A 83 9.60 -11.54 -3.56
CA ALA A 83 10.17 -12.81 -4.00
C ALA A 83 11.05 -12.59 -5.24
N GLY A 84 11.96 -13.52 -5.51
CA GLY A 84 12.78 -13.50 -6.74
C GLY A 84 12.02 -13.90 -8.00
N ASP A 85 10.78 -14.38 -7.86
CA ASP A 85 9.92 -14.86 -8.92
C ASP A 85 8.49 -14.32 -8.74
N ALA A 86 7.85 -13.95 -9.85
CA ALA A 86 6.53 -13.32 -9.84
C ALA A 86 5.41 -14.30 -9.46
N GLN A 87 5.54 -15.58 -9.83
CA GLN A 87 4.55 -16.61 -9.48
C GLN A 87 4.61 -16.93 -7.98
N ALA A 88 5.81 -17.16 -7.44
CA ALA A 88 6.02 -17.36 -6.01
C ALA A 88 5.48 -16.18 -5.19
N LEU A 89 5.71 -14.95 -5.64
CA LEU A 89 5.14 -13.76 -5.00
C LEU A 89 3.61 -13.80 -4.98
N ARG A 90 2.97 -14.18 -6.09
CA ARG A 90 1.51 -14.28 -6.18
C ARG A 90 0.97 -15.32 -5.21
N GLU A 91 1.52 -16.53 -5.22
CA GLU A 91 1.10 -17.63 -4.34
C GLU A 91 1.25 -17.25 -2.85
N GLN A 92 2.40 -16.68 -2.48
CA GLN A 92 2.63 -16.21 -1.12
C GLN A 92 1.70 -15.07 -0.71
N TRP A 93 1.39 -14.16 -1.64
CA TRP A 93 0.47 -13.05 -1.39
C TRP A 93 -0.96 -13.52 -1.18
N ASP A 94 -1.41 -14.49 -1.97
CA ASP A 94 -2.73 -15.08 -1.86
C ASP A 94 -2.86 -15.86 -0.53
N ALA A 95 -1.82 -16.62 -0.17
CA ALA A 95 -1.74 -17.30 1.13
C ALA A 95 -1.72 -16.32 2.32
N ALA A 96 -1.19 -15.11 2.14
CA ALA A 96 -1.12 -14.09 3.18
C ALA A 96 -2.44 -13.29 3.35
N GLN A 97 -3.39 -13.37 2.41
CA GLN A 97 -4.64 -12.58 2.47
C GLN A 97 -5.40 -12.70 3.79
N PRO A 98 -5.59 -13.89 4.40
CA PRO A 98 -6.31 -14.00 5.66
C PRO A 98 -5.60 -13.25 6.81
N LEU A 99 -4.27 -13.25 6.82
CA LEU A 99 -3.49 -12.51 7.80
C LEU A 99 -3.59 -11.00 7.57
N LEU A 100 -3.46 -10.55 6.32
CA LEU A 100 -3.58 -9.14 5.95
C LEU A 100 -4.96 -8.58 6.35
N ALA A 101 -6.02 -9.34 6.11
CA ALA A 101 -7.38 -8.99 6.53
C ALA A 101 -7.48 -8.85 8.05
N ARG A 102 -7.01 -9.85 8.82
CA ARG A 102 -7.02 -9.77 10.30
C ARG A 102 -6.24 -8.60 10.84
N ILE A 103 -5.07 -8.30 10.27
CA ILE A 103 -4.29 -7.15 10.74
C ILE A 103 -5.06 -5.87 10.48
N ARG A 104 -5.60 -5.67 9.26
CA ARG A 104 -6.44 -4.51 8.95
C ARG A 104 -7.61 -4.39 9.92
N ASP A 105 -8.33 -5.47 10.16
CA ASP A 105 -9.51 -5.48 11.02
C ASP A 105 -9.16 -5.24 12.50
N SER A 106 -7.94 -5.55 12.92
CA SER A 106 -7.42 -5.26 14.28
C SER A 106 -7.00 -3.81 14.50
N PHE A 107 -6.86 -3.01 13.43
CA PHE A 107 -6.52 -1.59 13.56
C PHE A 107 -7.75 -0.80 14.00
N HIS A 108 -7.89 -0.68 15.32
CA HIS A 108 -8.84 0.22 15.94
C HIS A 108 -8.13 1.48 16.39
N PHE A 109 -8.73 2.63 16.11
CA PHE A 109 -8.26 3.86 16.71
C PHE A 109 -8.90 3.99 18.09
N SER A 110 -8.07 4.16 19.12
CA SER A 110 -8.58 4.57 20.43
C SER A 110 -9.26 5.94 20.30
N PRO A 111 -10.34 6.18 21.06
CA PRO A 111 -11.08 7.44 21.07
C PRO A 111 -10.16 8.65 21.20
#